data_AF-A0A534TSN1-F1
#
_entry.id   AF-A0A534TSN1-F1
#
_cell.length_a   1.000
_cell.length_b   1.000
_cell.length_c   1.000
_cell.angle_alpha   90.00
_cell.angle_beta   90.00
_cell.angle_gamma   90.00
#
_symmetry.space_group_name_H-M   'P 1'
#
loop_
_entity.id
_entity.type
_entity.pdbx_description
1 polymer ?
#
loop_
_entity_poly.entity_id
_entity_poly.type
_entity_poly.pdbx_seq_one_letter_code
_entity_poly.pdbx_strand_id
1 'polypeptide(L)'
;ELGGALSRMEKERARALTVTPSPLFSSQQRRIVDFATRHRLPSMFFSKDFVDNGGLMSYGPSFPDSYRRAATYVDKILKGAKPADLPVEQPKKFEFIINLKAAKQIGLTIPPNVLARADRVIR
;
A
#
# COMPACT_ATOMS: atom_id res chain seq x y z
N GLU A 1 -8.09 -20.24 -2.49
CA GLU A 1 -7.16 -19.17 -2.92
C GLU A 1 -6.41 -18.48 -1.77
N LEU A 2 -6.85 -17.35 -1.18
CA LEU A 2 -6.03 -16.59 -0.22
C LEU A 2 -5.67 -17.37 1.06
N GLY A 3 -6.63 -18.06 1.68
CA GLY A 3 -6.39 -18.83 2.91
C GLY A 3 -5.32 -19.90 2.73
N GLY A 4 -5.36 -20.64 1.61
CA GLY A 4 -4.36 -21.65 1.29
C GLY A 4 -2.97 -21.06 1.03
N ALA A 5 -2.87 -19.85 0.45
CA ALA A 5 -1.61 -19.15 0.30
C ALA A 5 -1.02 -18.73 1.67
N LEU A 6 -1.83 -18.15 2.55
CA LEU A 6 -1.40 -17.76 3.90
C LEU A 6 -0.96 -18.97 4.73
N SER A 7 -1.71 -20.08 4.68
CA SER A 7 -1.32 -21.33 5.35
C SER A 7 -0.01 -21.92 4.80
N ARG A 8 0.25 -21.78 3.50
CA ARG A 8 1.55 -22.19 2.92
C ARG A 8 2.69 -21.32 3.42
N MET A 9 2.51 -19.99 3.46
CA MET A 9 3.52 -19.08 4.01
C MET A 9 3.90 -19.42 5.45
N GLU A 10 2.92 -19.80 6.28
CA GLU A 10 3.17 -20.24 7.65
C GLU A 10 3.98 -21.53 7.70
N LYS A 11 3.57 -22.55 6.93
CA LYS A 11 4.28 -23.83 6.85
C LYS A 11 5.72 -23.67 6.36
N GLU A 12 5.93 -22.80 5.38
CA GLU A 12 7.24 -22.50 4.80
C GLU A 12 8.06 -21.49 5.64
N ARG A 13 7.49 -20.98 6.75
CA ARG A 13 8.15 -20.02 7.66
C ARG A 13 8.65 -18.78 6.92
N ALA A 14 7.76 -18.19 6.12
CA ALA A 14 8.03 -16.93 5.43
C ALA A 14 8.64 -15.90 6.40
N ARG A 15 9.67 -15.18 5.94
CA ARG A 15 10.40 -14.20 6.77
C ARG A 15 9.90 -12.76 6.60
N ALA A 16 9.14 -12.51 5.54
CA ALA A 16 8.56 -11.22 5.22
C ALA A 16 7.34 -11.43 4.31
N LEU A 17 6.51 -10.39 4.19
CA LEU A 17 5.36 -10.35 3.28
C LEU A 17 5.47 -9.12 2.39
N THR A 18 5.32 -9.30 1.08
CA THR A 18 5.06 -8.21 0.15
C THR A 18 3.70 -8.41 -0.49
N VAL A 19 2.93 -7.32 -0.63
CA VAL A 19 1.61 -7.36 -1.27
C VAL A 19 1.65 -6.47 -2.51
N THR A 20 1.48 -7.09 -3.66
CA THR A 20 1.41 -6.41 -4.95
C THR A 20 -0.01 -5.89 -5.22
N PRO A 21 -0.18 -4.93 -6.15
CA PRO A 21 -1.51 -4.45 -6.52
C PRO A 21 -2.40 -5.59 -7.03
N SER A 22 -3.56 -5.78 -6.39
CA SER A 22 -4.57 -6.76 -6.80
C SER A 22 -5.93 -6.41 -6.20
N PRO A 23 -7.04 -6.45 -6.97
CA PRO A 23 -8.39 -6.26 -6.41
C PRO A 23 -8.71 -7.24 -5.27
N LEU A 24 -8.22 -8.49 -5.37
CA LEU A 24 -8.39 -9.49 -4.32
C LEU A 24 -7.72 -9.05 -3.02
N PHE A 25 -6.49 -8.54 -3.09
CA PHE A 25 -5.79 -8.08 -1.89
C PHE A 25 -6.37 -6.77 -1.35
N SER A 26 -6.82 -5.85 -2.21
CA SER A 26 -7.53 -4.63 -1.81
C SER A 26 -8.81 -4.92 -1.03
N SER A 27 -9.56 -5.95 -1.40
CA SER A 27 -10.78 -6.36 -0.66
C SER A 27 -10.48 -7.12 0.63
N GLN A 28 -9.26 -7.64 0.80
CA GLN A 28 -8.86 -8.47 1.94
C GLN A 28 -7.81 -7.77 2.83
N GLN A 29 -7.67 -6.44 2.74
CA GLN A 29 -6.65 -5.64 3.44
C GLN A 29 -6.49 -6.03 4.91
N ARG A 30 -7.58 -5.96 5.69
CA ARG A 30 -7.56 -6.27 7.13
C ARG A 30 -7.08 -7.69 7.40
N ARG A 31 -7.58 -8.67 6.65
CA ARG A 31 -7.21 -10.07 6.82
C ARG A 31 -5.72 -10.31 6.55
N ILE A 32 -5.16 -9.63 5.55
CA ILE A 32 -3.74 -9.73 5.20
C ILE A 32 -2.88 -9.04 6.26
N VAL A 33 -3.27 -7.84 6.70
CA VAL A 33 -2.59 -7.10 7.77
C VAL A 33 -2.60 -7.90 9.07
N ASP A 34 -3.76 -8.42 9.47
CA ASP A 34 -3.91 -9.24 10.67
C ASP A 34 -3.01 -10.47 10.63
N PHE A 35 -2.92 -11.15 9.49
CA PHE A 35 -2.01 -12.28 9.31
C PHE A 35 -0.55 -11.82 9.50
N ALA A 36 -0.12 -10.76 8.81
CA ALA A 36 1.25 -10.27 8.92
C ALA A 36 1.62 -9.92 10.37
N THR A 37 0.73 -9.22 11.08
CA THR A 37 0.94 -8.82 12.48
C THR A 37 0.98 -10.04 13.41
N ARG A 38 0.02 -10.97 13.29
CA ARG A 38 -0.04 -12.19 14.13
C ARG A 38 1.21 -13.05 13.99
N HIS A 39 1.73 -13.17 12.78
CA HIS A 39 2.92 -13.97 12.48
C HIS A 39 4.22 -13.16 12.57
N ARG A 40 4.16 -11.90 13.07
CA ARG A 40 5.30 -10.99 13.23
C ARG A 40 6.13 -10.82 11.95
N LEU A 41 5.46 -10.79 10.81
CA LEU A 41 6.10 -10.63 9.50
C LEU A 41 6.33 -9.15 9.22
N PRO A 42 7.58 -8.72 8.99
CA PRO A 42 7.84 -7.45 8.32
C PRO A 42 7.10 -7.43 6.99
N SER A 43 6.28 -6.40 6.77
CA SER A 43 5.39 -6.32 5.61
C SER A 43 5.53 -5.02 4.84
N MET A 44 5.49 -5.13 3.50
CA MET A 44 5.50 -4.01 2.55
C MET A 44 4.25 -4.08 1.67
N PHE A 45 3.51 -2.97 1.57
CA PHE A 45 2.27 -2.89 0.80
C PHE A 45 2.36 -1.88 -0.35
N PHE A 46 1.56 -2.08 -1.39
CA PHE A 46 1.49 -1.18 -2.55
C PHE A 46 0.64 0.08 -2.33
N SER A 47 -0.21 0.12 -1.30
CA SER A 47 -1.12 1.23 -1.01
C SER A 47 -1.06 1.62 0.46
N LYS A 48 -1.23 2.92 0.72
CA LYS A 48 -1.35 3.47 2.07
C LYS A 48 -2.49 2.87 2.89
N ASP A 49 -3.53 2.35 2.24
CA ASP A 49 -4.74 1.89 2.93
C ASP A 49 -4.46 0.66 3.81
N PHE A 50 -3.45 -0.15 3.46
CA PHE A 50 -2.98 -1.24 4.31
C PHE A 50 -2.31 -0.71 5.58
N VAL A 51 -1.54 0.38 5.48
CA VAL A 51 -0.85 1.01 6.62
C VAL A 51 -1.85 1.71 7.53
N ASP A 52 -2.84 2.39 6.94
CA ASP A 52 -3.97 2.98 7.68
C ASP A 52 -4.79 1.89 8.41
N ASN A 53 -4.85 0.66 7.89
CA ASN A 53 -5.44 -0.52 8.54
C ASN A 53 -4.49 -1.23 9.54
N GLY A 54 -3.34 -0.65 9.86
CA GLY A 54 -2.40 -1.21 10.85
C GLY A 54 -1.23 -2.02 10.28
N GLY A 55 -1.08 -2.05 8.95
CA GLY A 55 0.10 -2.63 8.29
C GLY A 55 1.38 -1.86 8.58
N LEU A 56 2.53 -2.51 8.35
CA LEU A 56 3.84 -1.96 8.70
C LEU A 56 4.26 -0.76 7.84
N MET A 57 4.38 -0.93 6.52
CA MET A 57 4.81 0.14 5.63
C MET A 57 4.31 -0.03 4.20
N SER A 58 4.20 1.07 3.47
CA SER A 58 3.78 1.06 2.07
C SER A 58 4.57 2.05 1.24
N TYR A 59 4.78 1.71 -0.03
CA TYR A 59 5.33 2.61 -1.02
C TYR A 59 4.55 2.44 -2.30
N GLY A 60 3.93 3.52 -2.76
CA GLY A 60 3.08 3.46 -3.92
C GLY A 60 2.49 4.82 -4.28
N PRO A 61 1.74 4.88 -5.39
CA PRO A 61 1.13 6.11 -5.86
C PRO A 61 0.07 6.60 -4.88
N SER A 62 -0.06 7.92 -4.75
CA SER A 62 -1.16 8.52 -4.00
C SER A 62 -2.46 8.42 -4.82
N PHE A 63 -3.32 7.46 -4.51
CA PHE A 63 -4.62 7.31 -5.18
C PHE A 63 -5.51 8.57 -5.11
N PRO A 64 -5.62 9.27 -3.96
CA PRO A 64 -6.34 10.54 -3.91
C PRO A 64 -5.80 11.59 -4.89
N ASP A 65 -4.48 11.65 -5.08
CA ASP A 65 -3.88 12.53 -6.08
C ASP A 65 -4.25 12.12 -7.51
N SER A 66 -4.13 10.83 -7.81
CA SER A 66 -4.51 10.30 -9.12
C SER A 66 -6.00 10.54 -9.45
N TYR A 67 -6.90 10.44 -8.46
CA TYR A 67 -8.32 10.75 -8.68
C TYR A 67 -8.57 12.24 -8.93
N ARG A 68 -7.86 13.15 -8.25
CA ARG A 68 -7.95 14.59 -8.56
C ARG A 68 -7.50 14.90 -9.99
N ARG A 69 -6.41 14.28 -10.46
CA ARG A 69 -5.97 14.44 -11.85
C ARG A 69 -6.96 13.83 -12.85
N ALA A 70 -7.55 12.68 -12.52
CA ALA A 70 -8.61 12.08 -13.32
C ALA A 70 -9.84 13.00 -13.45
N ALA A 71 -10.19 13.76 -12.40
CA ALA A 71 -11.28 14.74 -12.48
C ALA A 71 -11.02 15.84 -13.52
N THR A 72 -9.77 16.24 -13.74
CA THR A 72 -9.40 17.15 -14.83
C THR A 72 -9.66 16.55 -16.21
N TYR A 73 -9.45 15.24 -16.38
CA TYR A 73 -9.78 14.55 -17.63
C TYR A 73 -11.29 14.52 -17.86
N VAL A 74 -12.06 14.24 -16.81
CA VAL A 74 -13.53 14.30 -16.85
C VAL A 74 -14.00 15.70 -17.27
N ASP A 75 -13.48 16.77 -16.66
CA ASP A 75 -13.80 18.16 -17.04
C ASP A 75 -13.51 18.47 -18.52
N LYS A 76 -12.34 18.07 -19.02
CA LYS A 76 -11.97 18.26 -20.44
C LYS A 76 -12.92 17.52 -21.38
N ILE A 77 -13.25 16.27 -21.07
CA ILE A 77 -14.16 15.45 -21.88
C ILE A 77 -15.56 16.06 -21.89
N LEU A 78 -16.07 16.48 -20.73
CA LEU A 78 -17.38 17.14 -20.63
C LEU A 78 -17.43 18.47 -21.39
N LYS A 79 -16.28 19.14 -21.60
CA LYS A 79 -16.13 20.34 -22.42
C LYS A 79 -15.86 20.04 -23.92
N GLY A 80 -15.88 18.78 -24.34
CA GLY A 80 -15.79 18.38 -25.75
C GLY A 80 -14.45 17.84 -26.22
N ALA A 81 -13.45 17.68 -25.34
CA ALA A 81 -12.21 17.01 -25.71
C ALA A 81 -12.46 15.52 -26.01
N LYS A 82 -11.89 14.98 -27.09
CA LYS A 82 -12.00 13.55 -27.42
C LYS A 82 -11.06 12.74 -26.52
N PRO A 83 -11.52 11.64 -25.88
CA PRO A 83 -10.65 10.81 -25.04
C PRO A 83 -9.39 10.28 -25.75
N ALA A 84 -9.47 10.01 -27.05
CA ALA A 84 -8.34 9.54 -27.86
C ALA A 84 -7.21 10.59 -28.02
N ASP A 85 -7.52 11.88 -27.83
CA ASP A 85 -6.54 12.97 -27.92
C ASP A 85 -5.91 13.30 -26.56
N LEU A 86 -6.42 12.72 -25.46
CA LEU A 86 -5.90 12.95 -24.11
C LEU A 86 -4.79 11.93 -23.79
N PRO A 87 -3.59 12.36 -23.37
CA PRO A 87 -2.49 11.45 -23.11
C PRO A 87 -2.77 10.57 -21.88
N VAL A 88 -2.29 9.34 -21.84
CA VAL A 88 -2.34 8.52 -20.63
C VAL A 88 -1.33 9.05 -19.62
N GLU A 89 -1.79 9.47 -18.43
CA GLU A 89 -0.89 9.93 -17.37
C GLU A 89 -0.42 8.80 -16.45
N GLN A 90 0.86 8.86 -16.08
CA GLN A 90 1.42 8.09 -14.97
C GLN A 90 1.20 8.81 -13.62
N PRO A 91 1.21 8.10 -12.48
CA PRO A 91 1.19 8.73 -11.17
C PRO A 91 2.36 9.73 -11.00
N LYS A 92 2.05 10.93 -10.52
CA LYS A 92 3.05 11.99 -10.26
C LYS A 92 3.49 12.06 -8.80
N LYS A 93 2.65 11.56 -7.89
CA LYS A 93 2.91 11.55 -6.45
C LYS A 93 3.00 10.12 -5.93
N PHE A 94 4.10 9.81 -5.26
CA PHE A 94 4.31 8.57 -4.52
C PHE A 94 4.50 8.91 -3.05
N GLU A 95 4.10 7.99 -2.17
CA GLU A 95 4.19 8.17 -0.73
C GLU A 95 4.82 6.92 -0.09
N PHE A 96 5.93 7.10 0.62
CA PHE A 96 6.50 6.11 1.52
C PHE A 96 6.00 6.35 2.94
N ILE A 97 5.25 5.40 3.47
CA ILE A 97 4.60 5.52 4.79
C ILE A 97 5.08 4.39 5.69
N ILE A 98 5.44 4.74 6.93
CA ILE A 98 5.87 3.78 7.96
C ILE A 98 4.96 3.92 9.18
N ASN A 99 4.53 2.78 9.73
CA ASN A 99 3.76 2.70 10.96
C ASN A 99 4.62 2.15 12.11
N LEU A 100 5.00 3.03 13.03
CA LEU A 100 5.83 2.68 14.19
C LEU A 100 5.08 1.84 15.23
N LYS A 101 3.74 1.92 15.30
CA LYS A 101 2.93 1.04 16.16
C LYS A 101 3.03 -0.41 15.67
N ALA A 102 2.88 -0.62 14.37
CA ALA A 102 3.02 -1.93 13.75
C ALA A 102 4.45 -2.47 13.89
N ALA A 103 5.46 -1.62 13.68
CA ALA A 103 6.87 -2.00 13.88
C ALA A 103 7.12 -2.50 15.32
N LYS A 104 6.60 -1.78 16.33
CA LYS A 104 6.68 -2.19 17.73
C LYS A 104 5.97 -3.52 18.00
N GLN A 105 4.78 -3.74 17.44
CA GLN A 105 4.02 -4.98 17.61
C GLN A 105 4.77 -6.22 17.12
N ILE A 106 5.53 -6.09 16.03
CA ILE A 106 6.33 -7.18 15.47
C ILE A 106 7.76 -7.24 16.02
N GLY A 107 8.13 -6.33 16.93
CA GLY A 107 9.48 -6.26 17.51
C GLY A 107 10.55 -5.75 16.56
N LEU A 108 10.18 -4.98 15.53
CA LEU A 108 11.10 -4.43 14.53
C LEU A 108 11.49 -2.99 14.90
N THR A 109 12.78 -2.74 15.00
CA THR A 109 13.31 -1.37 15.10
C THR A 109 13.60 -0.84 13.70
N ILE A 110 12.95 0.26 13.32
CA ILE A 110 13.20 0.91 12.03
C ILE A 110 14.39 1.87 12.17
N PRO A 111 15.45 1.74 11.34
CA PRO A 111 16.59 2.63 11.39
C PRO A 111 16.23 4.12 11.12
N PRO A 112 16.87 5.09 11.80
CA PRO A 112 16.58 6.51 11.60
C PRO A 112 16.73 7.00 10.16
N ASN A 113 17.71 6.49 9.42
CA ASN A 113 17.93 6.83 8.00
C ASN A 113 16.80 6.32 7.08
N VAL A 114 16.05 5.30 7.50
CA VAL A 114 14.86 4.82 6.79
C VAL A 114 13.65 5.70 7.13
N LEU A 115 13.48 6.05 8.41
CA LEU A 115 12.43 6.97 8.84
C LEU A 115 12.55 8.35 8.18
N ALA A 116 13.77 8.85 8.01
CA ALA A 116 14.04 10.12 7.36
C ALA A 116 13.62 10.16 5.88
N ARG A 117 13.42 9.00 5.24
CA ARG A 117 12.94 8.90 3.85
C ARG A 117 11.43 8.79 3.74
N ALA A 118 10.73 8.56 4.85
CA ALA A 118 9.28 8.39 4.83
C ALA A 118 8.60 9.76 4.69
N ASP A 119 7.68 9.86 3.73
CA ASP A 119 6.82 11.03 3.57
C ASP A 119 5.84 11.18 4.75
N ARG A 120 5.49 10.06 5.39
CA ARG A 120 4.63 10.05 6.57
C ARG A 120 5.01 8.93 7.54
N VAL A 121 5.03 9.26 8.83
CA VAL A 121 5.23 8.29 9.91
C VAL A 121 4.01 8.28 10.83
N ILE A 122 3.38 7.12 10.99
CA ILE A 122 2.30 6.91 11.95
C ILE A 122 2.91 6.50 13.28
N ARG A 123 2.52 7.19 14.36
CA ARG A 123 2.99 6.96 15.73
C ARG A 123 1.88 6.44 16.63
#